data_AF-A0A290HUL1-F1
#
_entry.id   AF-A0A290HUL1-F1
#
_cell.length_a   1.000
_cell.length_b   1.000
_cell.length_c   1.000
_cell.angle_alpha   90.00
_cell.angle_beta   90.00
_cell.angle_gamma   90.00
#
_symmetry.space_group_name_H-M   'P 1'
#
loop_
_entity.id
_entity.type
_entity.pdbx_description
1 polymer ?
#
loop_
_entity_poly.entity_id
_entity_poly.type
_entity_poly.pdbx_seq_one_letter_code
_entity_poly.pdbx_strand_id
1 'polypeptide(L)'
;MSIDELLKEINEDIFAHGAGQLSIMELSEIGAIHQTIDALGQNGITKDTYGTKVKQYSNFVSRAWQEYGIEISDTCPFDDPTNLWGKIQKILVNAGLSKEQMTKFYSSTGIRKRAPKQKDSVNSIFLSLPDDVIVPTEKDYQEWYDMGQEEQDKIIGITPKERAKMRDYEEAAEEYLRQRLKHKKSIQKLRYNPTK
;
A
#
# COMPACT_ATOMS: atom_id res chain seq x y z
N MET A 1 2.89 -7.57 -28.23
CA MET A 1 2.06 -7.79 -27.04
C MET A 1 1.66 -6.42 -26.52
N SER A 2 0.37 -6.09 -26.58
CA SER A 2 -0.15 -4.83 -26.06
C SER A 2 -0.29 -4.90 -24.53
N ILE A 3 -0.41 -3.74 -23.87
CA ILE A 3 -0.62 -3.67 -22.40
C ILE A 3 -1.94 -4.36 -22.01
N ASP A 4 -2.97 -4.25 -22.85
CA ASP A 4 -4.27 -4.89 -22.62
C ASP A 4 -4.20 -6.42 -22.75
N GLU A 5 -3.42 -6.94 -23.70
CA GLU A 5 -3.15 -8.38 -23.84
C GLU A 5 -2.41 -8.93 -22.61
N LEU A 6 -1.43 -8.18 -22.11
CA LEU A 6 -0.63 -8.57 -20.95
C LEU A 6 -1.44 -8.47 -19.64
N LEU A 7 -2.30 -7.47 -19.49
CA LEU A 7 -3.23 -7.38 -18.37
C LEU A 7 -4.21 -8.57 -18.39
N LYS A 8 -4.74 -8.90 -19.56
CA LYS A 8 -5.68 -10.01 -19.72
C LYS A 8 -5.04 -11.33 -19.33
N GLU A 9 -3.83 -11.61 -19.82
CA GLU A 9 -3.07 -12.82 -19.47
C GLU A 9 -2.79 -12.91 -17.97
N ILE A 10 -2.35 -11.82 -17.34
CA ILE A 10 -2.06 -11.78 -15.91
C ILE A 10 -3.33 -11.95 -15.07
N ASN A 11 -4.44 -11.30 -15.45
CA ASN A 11 -5.70 -11.44 -14.74
C ASN A 11 -6.34 -12.81 -14.94
N GLU A 12 -6.21 -13.44 -16.11
CA GLU A 12 -6.65 -14.83 -16.33
C GLU A 12 -5.90 -15.80 -15.40
N ASP A 13 -4.58 -15.64 -15.28
CA ASP A 13 -3.73 -16.41 -14.36
C ASP A 13 -4.11 -16.18 -12.89
N ILE A 14 -4.43 -14.94 -12.50
CA ILE A 14 -4.82 -14.58 -11.14
C ILE A 14 -6.23 -15.06 -10.80
N PHE A 15 -7.17 -14.97 -11.75
CA PHE A 15 -8.59 -15.30 -11.55
C PHE A 15 -8.80 -16.79 -11.29
N ALA A 16 -7.94 -17.65 -11.82
CA ALA A 16 -7.93 -19.09 -11.51
C ALA A 16 -7.75 -19.40 -10.02
N HIS A 17 -7.32 -18.42 -9.21
CA HIS A 17 -6.98 -18.56 -7.80
C HIS A 17 -7.76 -17.60 -6.87
N GLY A 18 -8.79 -16.90 -7.37
CA GLY A 18 -9.65 -16.02 -6.57
C GLY A 18 -10.36 -14.95 -7.39
N ALA A 19 -11.21 -14.15 -6.73
CA ALA A 19 -12.00 -13.11 -7.40
C ALA A 19 -11.28 -11.75 -7.55
N GLY A 20 -10.12 -11.56 -6.87
CA GLY A 20 -9.33 -10.32 -6.99
C GLY A 20 -8.79 -10.13 -8.41
N GLN A 21 -8.76 -8.89 -8.88
CA GLN A 21 -8.32 -8.52 -10.22
C GLN A 21 -7.52 -7.23 -10.18
N LEU A 22 -6.54 -7.10 -11.06
CA LEU A 22 -5.79 -5.86 -11.24
C LEU A 22 -6.40 -5.04 -12.37
N SER A 23 -6.47 -3.74 -12.16
CA SER A 23 -6.75 -2.76 -13.21
C SER A 23 -5.49 -2.45 -14.03
N ILE A 24 -5.68 -1.86 -15.22
CA ILE A 24 -4.57 -1.36 -16.06
C ILE A 24 -3.71 -0.35 -15.28
N MET A 25 -4.35 0.49 -14.47
CA MET A 25 -3.67 1.53 -13.68
C MET A 25 -2.73 0.90 -12.65
N GLU A 26 -3.22 -0.08 -11.89
CA GLU A 26 -2.42 -0.79 -10.88
C GLU A 26 -1.27 -1.56 -11.52
N LEU A 27 -1.51 -2.20 -12.67
CA LEU A 27 -0.46 -2.91 -13.41
C LEU A 27 0.62 -1.96 -13.92
N SER A 28 0.21 -0.80 -14.44
CA SER A 28 1.12 0.24 -14.93
C SER A 28 1.96 0.83 -13.79
N GLU A 29 1.34 1.07 -12.63
CA GLU A 29 2.04 1.55 -11.43
C GLU A 29 3.05 0.53 -10.92
N ILE A 30 2.69 -0.76 -10.87
CA ILE A 30 3.62 -1.84 -10.52
C ILE A 30 4.80 -1.88 -11.50
N GLY A 31 4.52 -1.72 -12.80
CA GLY A 31 5.56 -1.66 -13.85
C GLY A 31 6.54 -0.51 -13.63
N ALA A 32 6.04 0.70 -13.35
CA ALA A 32 6.87 1.87 -13.07
C ALA A 32 7.74 1.67 -11.81
N ILE A 33 7.15 1.15 -10.73
CA ILE A 33 7.90 0.85 -9.50
C ILE A 33 8.99 -0.20 -9.77
N HIS A 34 8.69 -1.22 -10.57
CA HIS A 34 9.67 -2.25 -10.94
C HIS A 34 10.85 -1.68 -11.73
N GLN A 35 10.60 -0.82 -12.71
CA GLN A 35 11.65 -0.13 -13.47
C GLN A 35 12.56 0.69 -12.56
N THR A 36 11.99 1.39 -11.57
CA THR A 36 12.78 2.11 -10.56
C THR A 36 13.65 1.15 -9.75
N ILE A 37 13.13 0.01 -9.31
CA ILE A 37 13.90 -1.00 -8.58
C ILE A 37 15.06 -1.54 -9.44
N ASP A 38 14.81 -1.83 -10.71
CA ASP A 38 15.84 -2.29 -11.65
C ASP A 38 16.94 -1.23 -11.85
N ALA A 39 16.55 0.03 -12.04
CA ALA A 39 17.48 1.14 -12.17
C ALA A 39 18.34 1.32 -10.91
N LEU A 40 17.74 1.22 -9.71
CA LEU A 40 18.48 1.24 -8.45
C LEU A 40 19.47 0.06 -8.35
N GLY A 41 19.02 -1.15 -8.73
CA GLY A 41 19.85 -2.34 -8.77
C GLY A 41 21.06 -2.21 -9.70
N GLN A 42 20.87 -1.66 -10.90
CA GLN A 42 21.95 -1.38 -11.85
C GLN A 42 22.99 -0.39 -11.30
N ASN A 43 22.57 0.54 -10.43
CA ASN A 43 23.45 1.49 -9.73
C ASN A 43 24.04 0.93 -8.42
N GLY A 44 23.85 -0.36 -8.15
CA GLY A 44 24.32 -1.03 -6.93
C GLY A 44 23.60 -0.57 -5.67
N ILE A 45 22.40 0.00 -5.79
CA ILE A 45 21.52 0.40 -4.69
C ILE A 45 20.52 -0.75 -4.49
N THR A 46 20.80 -1.59 -3.51
CA THR A 46 19.95 -2.72 -3.11
C THR A 46 19.47 -2.48 -1.69
N LYS A 47 18.56 -3.34 -1.20
CA LYS A 47 18.14 -3.31 0.21
C LYS A 47 19.32 -3.26 1.18
N ASP A 48 20.37 -4.04 0.92
CA ASP A 48 21.49 -4.19 1.84
C ASP A 48 22.50 -3.03 1.72
N THR A 49 22.57 -2.38 0.55
CA THR A 49 23.49 -1.26 0.32
C THR A 49 22.84 0.11 0.48
N TYR A 50 21.50 0.20 0.55
CA TYR A 50 20.75 1.45 0.61
C TYR A 50 21.23 2.36 1.76
N GLY A 51 21.33 1.85 2.99
CA GLY A 51 21.79 2.64 4.13
C GLY A 51 23.22 3.18 3.96
N THR A 52 24.10 2.43 3.29
CA THR A 52 25.45 2.90 2.94
C THR A 52 25.40 3.99 1.88
N LYS A 53 24.55 3.85 0.87
CA LYS A 53 24.38 4.83 -0.21
C LYS A 53 23.81 6.15 0.32
N VAL A 54 22.83 6.10 1.22
CA VAL A 54 22.28 7.28 1.91
C VAL A 54 23.38 8.02 2.68
N LYS A 55 24.22 7.29 3.43
CA LYS A 55 25.37 7.89 4.13
C LYS A 55 26.38 8.51 3.18
N GLN A 56 26.67 7.86 2.05
CA GLN A 56 27.54 8.42 1.02
C GLN A 56 27.00 9.73 0.46
N TYR A 57 25.68 9.81 0.22
CA TYR A 57 25.02 11.02 -0.24
C TYR A 57 25.11 12.15 0.81
N SER A 58 24.78 11.86 2.07
CA SER A 58 24.87 12.85 3.15
C SER A 58 26.29 13.38 3.36
N ASN A 59 27.30 12.51 3.27
CA ASN A 59 28.71 12.93 3.31
C ASN A 59 29.08 13.79 2.10
N PHE A 60 28.56 13.48 0.92
CA PHE A 60 28.77 14.30 -0.28
C PHE A 60 28.16 15.70 -0.13
N VAL A 61 26.91 15.80 0.34
CA VAL A 61 26.25 17.10 0.61
C VAL A 61 27.04 17.92 1.64
N SER A 62 27.44 17.28 2.74
CA SER A 62 28.24 17.92 3.79
C SER A 62 29.57 18.46 3.24
N ARG A 63 30.26 17.69 2.39
CA ARG A 63 31.51 18.12 1.76
C ARG A 63 31.30 19.20 0.71
N ALA A 64 30.23 19.13 -0.08
CA ALA A 64 29.89 20.15 -1.07
C ALA A 64 29.71 21.52 -0.40
N TRP A 65 29.04 21.55 0.75
CA TRP A 65 28.89 22.75 1.55
C TRP A 65 30.22 23.21 2.17
N GLN A 66 30.95 22.31 2.85
CA GLN A 66 32.17 22.67 3.58
C GLN A 66 33.35 23.07 2.68
N GLU A 67 33.56 22.36 1.59
CA GLU A 67 34.72 22.57 0.71
C GLU A 67 34.44 23.62 -0.38
N TYR A 68 33.20 23.69 -0.88
CA TYR A 68 32.87 24.50 -2.07
C TYR A 68 31.78 25.54 -1.81
N GLY A 69 31.15 25.57 -0.63
CA GLY A 69 30.04 26.48 -0.32
C GLY A 69 28.78 26.23 -1.15
N ILE A 70 28.63 25.02 -1.72
CA ILE A 70 27.49 24.65 -2.57
C ILE A 70 26.40 24.05 -1.69
N GLU A 71 25.21 24.65 -1.73
CA GLU A 71 24.04 24.12 -1.06
C GLU A 71 23.34 23.07 -1.95
N ILE A 72 23.18 21.86 -1.42
CA ILE A 72 22.51 20.73 -2.08
C ILE A 72 21.42 20.25 -1.13
N SER A 73 20.29 19.78 -1.67
CA SER A 73 19.21 19.22 -0.85
C SER A 73 19.72 18.09 0.05
N ASP A 74 19.43 18.17 1.35
CA ASP A 74 19.71 17.12 2.32
C ASP A 74 18.86 15.86 2.09
N THR A 75 17.78 15.97 1.31
CA THR A 75 16.91 14.85 0.98
C THR A 75 17.60 13.91 -0.01
N CYS A 76 17.71 12.64 0.37
CA CYS A 76 18.28 11.60 -0.49
C CYS A 76 17.42 11.41 -1.75
N PRO A 77 18.02 11.45 -2.97
CA PRO A 77 17.24 11.48 -4.21
C PRO A 77 16.78 10.10 -4.70
N PHE A 78 17.15 9.01 -4.01
CA PHE A 78 16.74 7.65 -4.36
C PHE A 78 15.88 7.02 -3.26
N ASP A 79 14.82 6.35 -3.69
CA ASP A 79 13.89 5.61 -2.83
C ASP A 79 14.53 4.33 -2.25
N ASP A 80 14.07 3.91 -1.06
CA ASP A 80 14.45 2.62 -0.48
C ASP A 80 13.82 1.47 -1.29
N PRO A 81 14.62 0.57 -1.89
CA PRO A 81 14.11 -0.60 -2.62
C PRO A 81 13.13 -1.44 -1.79
N THR A 82 13.30 -1.51 -0.47
CA THR A 82 12.38 -2.22 0.44
C THR A 82 11.00 -1.57 0.47
N ASN A 83 10.96 -0.24 0.51
CA ASN A 83 9.71 0.51 0.50
C ASN A 83 9.02 0.38 -0.86
N LEU A 84 9.77 0.39 -1.96
CA LEU A 84 9.24 0.16 -3.31
C LEU A 84 8.58 -1.23 -3.44
N TRP A 85 9.24 -2.28 -2.94
CA TRP A 85 8.63 -3.61 -2.87
C TRP A 85 7.38 -3.63 -1.98
N GLY A 86 7.37 -2.84 -0.90
CA GLY A 86 6.20 -2.62 -0.06
C GLY A 86 5.05 -1.94 -0.80
N LYS A 87 5.33 -0.97 -1.68
CA LYS A 87 4.32 -0.29 -2.52
C LYS A 87 3.65 -1.29 -3.48
N ILE A 88 4.42 -2.10 -4.21
CA ILE A 88 3.87 -3.18 -5.06
C ILE A 88 2.95 -4.10 -4.24
N GLN A 89 3.42 -4.54 -3.07
CA GLN A 89 2.62 -5.39 -2.19
C GLN A 89 1.31 -4.73 -1.75
N LYS A 90 1.32 -3.42 -1.48
CA LYS A 90 0.11 -2.66 -1.11
C LYS A 90 -0.88 -2.59 -2.26
N ILE A 91 -0.42 -2.33 -3.48
CA ILE A 91 -1.26 -2.30 -4.69
C ILE A 91 -1.99 -3.64 -4.84
N LEU A 92 -1.26 -4.76 -4.77
CA LEU A 92 -1.85 -6.10 -4.90
C LEU A 92 -2.89 -6.39 -3.80
N VAL A 93 -2.63 -5.97 -2.55
CA VAL A 93 -3.57 -6.15 -1.44
C VAL A 93 -4.82 -5.27 -1.61
N ASN A 94 -4.66 -4.03 -2.06
CA ASN A 94 -5.76 -3.10 -2.27
C ASN A 94 -6.66 -3.54 -3.44
N ALA A 95 -6.07 -4.16 -4.46
CA ALA A 95 -6.78 -4.84 -5.54
C ALA A 95 -7.53 -6.12 -5.10
N GLY A 96 -7.47 -6.45 -3.80
CA GLY A 96 -8.19 -7.58 -3.21
C GLY A 96 -7.58 -8.95 -3.53
N LEU A 97 -6.31 -9.01 -3.96
CA LEU A 97 -5.67 -10.28 -4.28
C LEU A 97 -5.38 -11.08 -3.01
N SER A 98 -5.73 -12.36 -3.04
CA SER A 98 -5.36 -13.33 -2.01
C SER A 98 -3.84 -13.58 -2.00
N LYS A 99 -3.33 -14.20 -0.94
CA LYS A 99 -1.91 -14.58 -0.84
C LYS A 99 -1.46 -15.54 -1.95
N GLU A 100 -2.34 -16.43 -2.38
CA GLU A 100 -2.09 -17.36 -3.48
C GLU A 100 -2.03 -16.60 -4.81
N GLN A 101 -2.98 -15.70 -5.05
CA GLN A 101 -3.01 -14.83 -6.23
C GLN A 101 -1.76 -13.95 -6.33
N MET A 102 -1.32 -13.34 -5.23
CA MET A 102 -0.09 -12.55 -5.19
C MET A 102 1.15 -13.40 -5.49
N THR A 103 1.20 -14.63 -4.97
CA THR A 103 2.30 -15.56 -5.26
C THR A 103 2.36 -15.90 -6.75
N LYS A 104 1.19 -16.11 -7.37
CA LYS A 104 1.07 -16.36 -8.80
C LYS A 104 1.46 -15.15 -9.63
N PHE A 105 0.96 -13.96 -9.27
CA PHE A 105 1.38 -12.71 -9.90
C PHE A 105 2.91 -12.56 -9.94
N TYR A 106 3.60 -12.73 -8.81
CA TYR A 106 5.06 -12.64 -8.77
C TYR A 106 5.77 -13.72 -9.60
N SER A 107 5.18 -14.92 -9.68
CA SER A 107 5.71 -16.02 -10.48
C SER A 107 5.52 -15.76 -11.98
N SER A 108 4.33 -15.36 -12.42
CA SER A 108 3.99 -15.14 -13.84
C SER A 108 4.70 -13.91 -14.40
N THR A 109 4.80 -12.84 -13.62
CA THR A 109 5.46 -11.60 -14.06
C THR A 109 6.98 -11.66 -14.01
N GLY A 110 7.57 -12.62 -13.28
CA GLY A 110 9.03 -12.75 -13.12
C GLY A 110 9.68 -11.60 -12.33
N ILE A 111 8.90 -10.60 -11.92
CA ILE A 111 9.31 -9.41 -11.15
C ILE A 111 10.06 -9.81 -9.88
N ARG A 112 9.70 -10.93 -9.24
CA ARG A 112 10.39 -11.40 -8.04
C ARG A 112 10.22 -12.90 -7.82
N LYS A 113 11.31 -13.59 -7.48
CA LYS A 113 11.28 -15.03 -7.17
C LYS A 113 10.48 -15.42 -5.92
N ARG A 114 10.25 -14.50 -4.99
CA ARG A 114 9.54 -14.76 -3.71
C ARG A 114 8.73 -13.55 -3.26
N ALA A 115 7.46 -13.77 -2.92
CA ALA A 115 6.64 -12.77 -2.24
C ALA A 115 7.30 -12.34 -0.90
N PRO A 116 7.24 -11.06 -0.53
CA PRO A 116 7.79 -10.60 0.75
C PRO A 116 7.09 -11.32 1.91
N LYS A 117 7.88 -11.82 2.88
CA LYS A 117 7.32 -12.34 4.12
C LYS A 117 6.71 -11.17 4.88
N GLN A 118 5.40 -11.20 5.11
CA GLN A 118 4.77 -10.32 6.09
C GLN A 118 5.47 -10.54 7.43
N LYS A 119 6.30 -9.58 7.84
CA LYS A 119 6.50 -9.33 9.26
C LYS A 119 5.30 -8.47 9.66
N ASP A 120 4.65 -8.85 10.75
CA ASP A 120 3.55 -8.10 11.35
C ASP A 120 3.91 -6.61 11.47
N SER A 121 3.44 -5.82 10.52
CA SER A 121 3.31 -4.37 10.63
C SER A 121 2.08 -3.94 9.82
N VAL A 122 0.95 -4.57 10.14
CA VAL A 122 -0.33 -3.88 10.10
C VAL A 122 -0.26 -2.83 11.20
N ASN A 123 0.39 -1.70 10.93
CA ASN A 123 0.37 -0.47 11.73
C ASN A 123 1.26 0.60 11.05
N SER A 124 0.79 1.17 9.95
CA SER A 124 1.09 2.56 9.56
C SER A 124 0.34 2.92 8.27
N ILE A 125 -0.98 2.96 8.35
CA ILE A 125 -1.83 3.50 7.27
C ILE A 125 -1.79 5.05 7.23
N PHE A 126 -1.05 5.74 8.12
CA PHE A 126 -1.21 7.20 8.27
C PHE A 126 0.03 8.09 8.24
N LEU A 127 1.22 7.64 7.82
CA LEU A 127 2.37 8.56 7.78
C LEU A 127 3.09 8.50 6.43
N SER A 128 3.12 9.67 5.78
CA SER A 128 3.79 10.05 4.52
C SER A 128 3.10 9.66 3.20
N LEU A 129 2.06 10.42 2.85
CA LEU A 129 1.78 10.73 1.43
C LEU A 129 2.76 11.84 0.99
N PRO A 130 3.30 11.80 -0.24
CA PRO A 130 4.15 12.87 -0.78
C PRO A 130 3.37 14.19 -0.96
N ASP A 131 4.07 15.33 -0.88
CA ASP A 131 3.51 16.70 -0.90
C ASP A 131 2.81 17.08 -2.23
N ASP A 132 2.89 16.20 -3.22
CA ASP A 132 2.38 16.33 -4.58
C ASP A 132 1.17 15.41 -4.86
N VAL A 133 0.66 14.71 -3.84
CA VAL A 133 -0.73 14.23 -3.86
C VAL A 133 -1.63 15.45 -3.72
N ILE A 134 -2.58 15.64 -4.64
CA ILE A 134 -3.67 16.59 -4.45
C ILE A 134 -4.45 16.12 -3.22
N VAL A 135 -4.03 16.59 -2.05
CA VAL A 135 -4.76 16.39 -0.81
C VAL A 135 -6.05 17.18 -0.99
N PRO A 136 -7.23 16.53 -0.89
CA PRO A 136 -8.48 17.25 -0.94
C PRO A 136 -8.40 18.38 0.09
N THR A 137 -8.59 19.60 -0.37
CA THR A 137 -8.60 20.76 0.51
C THR A 137 -9.76 20.62 1.49
N GLU A 138 -9.72 21.33 2.60
CA GLU A 138 -10.84 21.34 3.57
C GLU A 138 -12.17 21.73 2.90
N LYS A 139 -12.08 22.52 1.82
CA LYS A 139 -13.21 22.85 0.95
C LYS A 139 -13.72 21.65 0.14
N ASP A 140 -12.84 20.79 -0.38
CA ASP A 140 -13.22 19.57 -1.11
C ASP A 140 -13.90 18.56 -0.19
N TYR A 141 -13.45 18.45 1.07
CA TYR A 141 -14.14 17.64 2.09
C TYR A 141 -15.50 18.21 2.45
N GLN A 142 -15.60 19.54 2.60
CA GLN A 142 -16.87 20.18 2.90
C GLN A 142 -17.87 20.00 1.77
N GLU A 143 -17.45 20.21 0.51
CA GLU A 143 -18.26 19.94 -0.68
C GLU A 143 -18.68 18.46 -0.74
N TRP A 144 -17.78 17.54 -0.37
CA TRP A 144 -18.10 16.12 -0.26
C TRP A 144 -19.19 15.83 0.78
N TYR A 145 -19.10 16.38 1.99
CA TYR A 145 -20.09 16.17 3.05
C TYR A 145 -21.41 16.90 2.81
N ASP A 146 -21.38 18.00 2.05
CA ASP A 146 -22.57 18.76 1.66
C ASP A 146 -23.31 18.12 0.46
N MET A 147 -22.66 17.23 -0.30
CA MET A 147 -23.30 16.45 -1.35
C MET A 147 -24.35 15.47 -0.81
N GLY A 148 -25.44 15.31 -1.56
CA GLY A 148 -26.43 14.30 -1.29
C GLY A 148 -25.86 12.88 -1.39
N GLN A 149 -26.35 11.97 -0.57
CA GLN A 149 -25.88 10.58 -0.56
C GLN A 149 -26.18 9.81 -1.86
N GLU A 150 -27.01 10.33 -2.76
CA GLU A 150 -27.18 9.76 -4.10
C GLU A 150 -26.08 10.22 -5.07
N GLU A 151 -25.57 11.43 -4.89
CA GLU A 151 -24.50 12.01 -5.71
C GLU A 151 -23.14 11.41 -5.33
N GLN A 152 -22.87 11.28 -4.03
CA GLN A 152 -21.66 10.60 -3.53
C GLN A 152 -21.50 9.21 -4.15
N ASP A 153 -22.57 8.43 -4.20
CA ASP A 153 -22.50 7.07 -4.73
C ASP A 153 -22.49 6.98 -6.23
N LYS A 154 -23.04 7.98 -6.92
CA LYS A 154 -22.85 8.11 -8.37
C LYS A 154 -21.38 8.38 -8.69
N ILE A 155 -20.68 9.13 -7.84
CA ILE A 155 -19.24 9.41 -7.99
C ILE A 155 -18.40 8.16 -7.68
N ILE A 156 -18.71 7.43 -6.60
CA ILE A 156 -17.97 6.21 -6.22
C ILE A 156 -18.36 5.01 -7.10
N GLY A 157 -19.46 5.12 -7.85
CA GLY A 157 -19.97 4.05 -8.71
C GLY A 157 -20.63 2.90 -7.93
N ILE A 158 -21.13 3.16 -6.72
CA ILE A 158 -21.77 2.17 -5.86
C ILE A 158 -23.28 2.16 -6.11
N THR A 159 -23.85 0.98 -6.38
CA THR A 159 -25.31 0.85 -6.52
C THR A 159 -26.00 0.88 -5.14
N PRO A 160 -27.29 1.29 -5.06
CA PRO A 160 -28.03 1.27 -3.81
C PRO A 160 -28.04 -0.10 -3.10
N LYS A 161 -28.00 -1.18 -3.88
CA LYS A 161 -27.95 -2.56 -3.39
C LYS A 161 -26.59 -2.92 -2.78
N GLU A 162 -25.49 -2.42 -3.35
CA GLU A 162 -24.15 -2.59 -2.80
C GLU A 162 -23.96 -1.76 -1.54
N ARG A 163 -24.54 -0.57 -1.46
CA ARG A 163 -24.53 0.23 -0.22
C ARG A 163 -25.32 -0.42 0.91
N ALA A 164 -26.47 -1.01 0.60
CA ALA A 164 -27.22 -1.77 1.59
C ALA A 164 -26.34 -2.89 2.19
N LYS A 165 -25.63 -3.65 1.33
CA LYS A 165 -24.66 -4.65 1.78
C LYS A 165 -23.52 -4.05 2.61
N MET A 166 -22.98 -2.89 2.21
CA MET A 166 -21.93 -2.20 2.98
C MET A 166 -22.40 -1.82 4.37
N ARG A 167 -23.64 -1.31 4.51
CA ARG A 167 -24.26 -1.03 5.81
C ARG A 167 -24.43 -2.30 6.64
N ASP A 168 -24.91 -3.39 6.04
CA ASP A 168 -25.02 -4.68 6.73
C ASP A 168 -23.65 -5.17 7.23
N TYR A 169 -22.58 -4.96 6.45
CA TYR A 169 -21.21 -5.29 6.86
C TYR A 169 -20.67 -4.38 7.96
N GLU A 170 -20.95 -3.07 7.91
CA GLU A 170 -20.57 -2.11 8.95
C GLU A 170 -21.26 -2.44 10.28
N GLU A 171 -22.56 -2.72 10.26
CA GLU A 171 -23.31 -3.13 11.43
C GLU A 171 -22.78 -4.44 12.02
N ALA A 172 -22.49 -5.43 11.17
CA ALA A 172 -21.88 -6.69 11.60
C ALA A 172 -20.46 -6.49 12.19
N ALA A 173 -19.66 -5.59 11.62
CA ALA A 173 -18.33 -5.26 12.10
C ALA A 173 -18.37 -4.53 13.46
N GLU A 174 -19.29 -3.58 13.63
CA GLU A 174 -19.55 -2.92 14.90
C GLU A 174 -19.99 -3.91 15.98
N GLU A 175 -20.91 -4.81 15.64
CA GLU A 175 -21.40 -5.82 16.57
C GLU A 175 -20.26 -6.76 17.00
N TYR A 176 -19.44 -7.22 16.06
CA TYR A 176 -18.25 -8.01 16.34
C TYR A 176 -17.27 -7.29 17.28
N LEU A 177 -17.01 -6.00 17.06
CA LEU A 177 -16.16 -5.19 17.94
C LEU A 177 -16.74 -5.08 19.35
N ARG A 178 -18.04 -4.84 19.47
CA ARG A 178 -18.74 -4.81 20.77
C ARG A 178 -18.61 -6.16 21.49
N GLN A 179 -18.82 -7.28 20.80
CA GLN A 179 -18.69 -8.63 21.37
C GLN A 179 -17.25 -8.92 21.81
N ARG A 180 -16.26 -8.56 21.00
CA ARG A 180 -14.83 -8.72 21.33
C ARG A 180 -14.43 -7.90 22.55
N LEU A 181 -14.92 -6.67 22.68
CA LEU A 181 -14.69 -5.83 23.87
C LEU A 181 -15.32 -6.43 25.13
N LYS A 182 -16.53 -6.99 25.03
CA LYS A 182 -17.17 -7.73 26.14
C LYS A 182 -16.34 -8.94 26.55
N HIS A 183 -15.85 -9.73 25.59
CA HIS A 183 -15.03 -10.90 25.83
C HIS A 183 -13.65 -10.55 26.44
N LYS A 184 -13.02 -9.48 25.97
CA LYS A 184 -11.76 -8.97 26.57
C LYS A 184 -11.97 -8.58 28.04
N LYS A 185 -13.08 -7.90 28.36
CA LYS A 185 -13.44 -7.53 29.73
C LYS A 185 -13.73 -8.75 30.61
N SER A 186 -14.38 -9.80 30.09
CA SER A 186 -14.64 -11.03 30.86
C SER A 186 -13.34 -11.79 31.17
N ILE A 187 -12.41 -11.89 30.21
CA ILE A 187 -11.08 -12.50 30.44
C ILE A 187 -10.27 -11.71 31.47
N GLN A 188 -10.29 -10.37 31.41
CA GLN A 188 -9.62 -9.53 32.42
C GLN A 188 -10.17 -9.77 33.82
N LYS A 189 -11.49 -9.91 33.98
CA LYS A 189 -12.11 -10.26 35.26
C LYS A 189 -11.71 -11.66 35.76
N LEU A 190 -11.52 -12.63 34.87
CA LEU A 190 -11.05 -13.98 35.24
C LEU A 190 -9.57 -13.99 35.66
N ARG A 191 -8.73 -13.13 35.07
CA ARG A 191 -7.31 -13.00 35.45
C ARG A 191 -7.10 -12.21 36.73
N TYR A 192 -8.02 -11.32 37.08
CA TYR A 192 -7.99 -10.57 38.34
C TYR A 192 -8.92 -11.24 39.35
N ASN A 193 -8.48 -12.38 39.90
CA ASN A 193 -9.07 -12.99 41.07
C ASN A 193 -8.06 -12.89 42.22
N PRO A 194 -8.03 -11.78 42.99
CA PRO A 194 -7.04 -11.55 44.05
C PRO A 194 -7.36 -12.32 45.35
N THR A 195 -7.87 -13.55 45.23
CA THR A 195 -8.08 -14.46 46.36
C THR A 195 -7.91 -15.91 45.93
N LYS A 196 -6.64 -16.33 45.85
CA LYS A 196 -6.10 -17.49 46.55
C LYS A 196 -4.59 -17.37 46.65
#